data_AF-A0A6B0C8H0-F1
#
_entry.id   AF-A0A6B0C8H0-F1
#
_cell.length_a   1.000
_cell.length_b   1.000
_cell.length_c   1.000
_cell.angle_alpha   90.00
_cell.angle_beta   90.00
_cell.angle_gamma   90.00
#
_symmetry.space_group_name_H-M   'P 1'
#
loop_
_entity.id
_entity.type
_entity.pdbx_description
1 polymer ?
#
loop_
_entity_poly.entity_id
_entity_poly.type
_entity_poly.pdbx_seq_one_letter_code
_entity_poly.pdbx_strand_id
1 'polypeptide(L)'
;LYGYYPSEYVQQKVKVHLKPSVQLIANVVQTKTLQAGESVSYGATYTATDPTTIALLPIGYADGYLRIMQGSFVNVNGHQCEVIGRVCMDQTIVKVPDQVKAGDSVILIDNHRESPQSVEVAAEKQHTINYEVLCNLSRRLPRIYHDGDQRFVTNELLK
;
A
#
# COMPACT_ATOMS: atom_id res chain seq x y z
N LEU A 1 18.24 1.99 13.04
CA LEU A 1 17.53 3.30 13.05
C LEU A 1 16.11 3.12 12.57
N TYR A 2 15.87 3.00 11.25
CA TYR A 2 14.51 2.88 10.71
C TYR A 2 13.91 1.47 10.72
N GLY A 3 14.67 0.47 11.16
CA GLY A 3 14.15 -0.88 11.40
C GLY A 3 14.31 -1.88 10.26
N TYR A 4 15.04 -1.53 9.21
CA TYR A 4 15.23 -2.38 8.03
C TYR A 4 16.66 -2.92 7.97
N TYR A 5 16.80 -4.19 7.63
CA TYR A 5 18.11 -4.79 7.37
C TYR A 5 18.62 -4.31 6.01
N PRO A 6 19.94 -4.12 5.84
CA PRO A 6 20.50 -3.64 4.57
C PRO A 6 20.40 -4.67 3.44
N SER A 7 20.32 -5.96 3.78
CA SER A 7 20.12 -7.05 2.83
C SER A 7 19.64 -8.31 3.55
N GLU A 8 19.13 -9.26 2.77
CA GLU A 8 18.74 -10.59 3.24
C GLU A 8 19.90 -11.35 3.89
N TYR A 9 21.09 -11.27 3.29
CA TYR A 9 22.31 -11.88 3.83
C TYR A 9 22.60 -11.42 5.26
N VAL A 10 22.52 -10.11 5.52
CA VAL A 10 22.80 -9.58 6.86
C VAL A 10 21.74 -10.04 7.84
N GLN A 11 20.46 -10.02 7.44
CA GLN A 11 19.38 -10.46 8.31
C GLN A 11 19.55 -11.91 8.76
N GLN A 12 19.94 -12.82 7.85
CA GLN A 12 20.14 -14.24 8.18
C GLN A 12 21.37 -14.49 9.07
N LYS A 13 22.32 -13.55 9.10
CA LYS A 13 23.59 -13.69 9.84
C LYS A 13 23.54 -13.13 11.25
N VAL A 14 22.70 -12.13 11.51
CA VAL A 14 22.65 -11.44 12.80
C VAL A 14 21.46 -11.93 13.64
N LYS A 15 21.61 -11.92 14.96
CA LYS A 15 20.52 -12.23 15.90
C LYS A 15 19.79 -10.99 16.42
N VAL A 16 20.29 -9.79 16.06
CA VAL A 16 19.67 -8.53 16.48
C VAL A 16 18.35 -8.36 15.76
N HIS A 17 17.28 -8.13 16.51
CA HIS A 17 15.96 -7.85 15.97
C HIS A 17 15.80 -6.35 15.69
N LEU A 18 15.52 -5.99 14.44
CA LEU A 18 15.18 -4.64 14.02
C LEU A 18 13.66 -4.50 13.91
N LYS A 19 13.12 -3.39 14.40
CA LYS A 19 11.68 -3.08 14.37
C LYS A 19 11.38 -2.06 13.27
N PRO A 20 10.72 -2.45 12.16
CA PRO A 20 10.33 -1.52 11.11
C PRO A 20 9.51 -0.35 11.67
N SER A 21 9.78 0.86 11.16
CA SER A 21 9.22 2.11 11.72
C SER A 21 8.14 2.76 10.85
N VAL A 22 7.87 2.22 9.66
CA VAL A 22 6.95 2.83 8.68
C VAL A 22 5.77 1.90 8.42
N GLN A 23 4.57 2.47 8.41
CA GLN A 23 3.41 1.92 7.72
C GLN A 23 2.93 2.93 6.68
N LEU A 24 2.47 2.43 5.52
CA LEU A 24 1.76 3.23 4.53
C LEU A 24 0.28 2.83 4.57
N ILE A 25 -0.55 3.77 5.01
CA ILE A 25 -1.97 3.53 5.25
C ILE A 25 -2.81 4.42 4.34
N ALA A 26 -3.91 3.87 3.83
CA ALA A 26 -4.98 4.63 3.21
C ALA A 26 -6.32 4.15 3.76
N ASN A 27 -7.37 4.96 3.65
CA ASN A 27 -8.73 4.53 3.95
C ASN A 27 -9.54 4.38 2.66
N VAL A 28 -10.43 3.39 2.63
CA VAL A 28 -11.36 3.23 1.51
C VAL A 28 -12.25 4.47 1.43
N VAL A 29 -12.27 5.14 0.26
CA VAL A 29 -13.15 6.30 0.03
C VAL A 29 -14.56 5.84 -0.27
N GLN A 30 -14.68 4.83 -1.13
CA GLN A 30 -15.96 4.30 -1.59
C GLN A 30 -15.75 2.87 -2.10
N THR A 31 -16.81 2.06 -2.00
CA THR A 31 -16.91 0.76 -2.68
C THR A 31 -17.93 0.80 -3.82
N LYS A 32 -17.70 -0.02 -4.84
CA LYS A 32 -18.61 -0.21 -5.98
C LYS A 32 -18.60 -1.68 -6.35
N THR A 33 -19.76 -2.22 -6.72
CA THR A 33 -19.85 -3.55 -7.35
C THR A 33 -19.79 -3.39 -8.87
N LEU A 34 -18.82 -4.06 -9.48
CA LEU A 34 -18.74 -4.24 -10.93
C LEU A 34 -19.58 -5.43 -11.33
N GLN A 35 -20.36 -5.30 -12.40
CA GLN A 35 -21.01 -6.41 -13.08
C GLN A 35 -20.08 -7.06 -14.09
N ALA A 36 -20.41 -8.29 -14.51
CA ALA A 36 -19.67 -8.98 -15.56
C ALA A 36 -19.60 -8.13 -16.83
N GLY A 37 -18.40 -7.98 -17.40
CA GLY A 37 -18.12 -7.15 -18.57
C GLY A 37 -17.78 -5.68 -18.27
N GLU A 38 -17.98 -5.19 -17.05
CA GLU A 38 -17.53 -3.86 -16.66
C GLU A 38 -16.01 -3.84 -16.43
N SER A 39 -15.37 -2.75 -16.84
CA SER A 39 -13.92 -2.55 -16.71
C SER A 39 -13.56 -1.34 -15.86
N VAL A 40 -12.32 -1.31 -15.36
CA VAL A 40 -11.83 -0.24 -14.48
C VAL A 40 -10.45 0.28 -14.84
N SER A 41 -10.22 1.53 -14.41
CA SER A 41 -8.99 2.29 -14.61
C SER A 41 -8.66 2.58 -16.08
N TYR A 42 -7.57 3.32 -16.30
CA TYR A 42 -7.11 3.72 -17.63
C TYR A 42 -6.75 2.52 -18.49
N GLY A 43 -7.26 2.51 -19.72
CA GLY A 43 -6.98 1.48 -20.72
C GLY A 43 -7.69 0.15 -20.46
N ALA A 44 -8.69 0.11 -19.56
CA ALA A 44 -9.54 -1.05 -19.30
C ALA A 44 -8.74 -2.35 -19.07
N THR A 45 -7.63 -2.27 -18.32
CA THR A 45 -6.71 -3.41 -18.13
C THR A 45 -7.26 -4.48 -17.19
N TYR A 46 -8.42 -4.25 -16.57
CA TYR A 46 -9.18 -5.23 -15.80
C TYR A 46 -10.64 -5.16 -16.21
N THR A 47 -11.22 -6.32 -16.51
CA THR A 47 -12.63 -6.51 -16.80
C THR A 47 -13.16 -7.60 -15.88
N ALA A 48 -14.23 -7.32 -15.16
CA ALA A 48 -14.83 -8.29 -14.25
C ALA A 48 -15.49 -9.43 -15.04
N THR A 49 -15.22 -10.68 -14.67
CA THR A 49 -15.89 -11.87 -15.23
C THR A 49 -17.20 -12.18 -14.52
N ASP A 50 -17.27 -11.84 -13.24
CA ASP A 50 -18.38 -12.08 -12.32
C ASP A 50 -18.60 -10.84 -11.44
N PRO A 51 -19.77 -10.69 -10.80
CA PRO A 51 -20.01 -9.60 -9.86
C PRO A 51 -18.86 -9.46 -8.85
N THR A 52 -18.19 -8.31 -8.87
CA THR A 52 -16.94 -8.10 -8.12
C THR A 52 -17.00 -6.77 -7.38
N THR A 53 -16.86 -6.80 -6.06
CA THR A 53 -16.76 -5.58 -5.26
C THR A 53 -15.34 -5.03 -5.31
N ILE A 54 -15.26 -3.72 -5.55
CA ILE A 54 -14.01 -2.97 -5.60
C ILE A 54 -14.03 -1.82 -4.60
N ALA A 55 -12.85 -1.47 -4.09
CA ALA A 55 -12.61 -0.33 -3.23
C ALA A 55 -11.72 0.69 -3.93
N LEU A 56 -12.04 1.98 -3.76
CA LEU A 56 -11.23 3.09 -4.22
C LEU A 56 -10.37 3.63 -3.06
N LEU A 57 -9.06 3.70 -3.26
CA LEU A 57 -8.11 4.28 -2.32
C LEU A 57 -7.59 5.63 -2.83
N PRO A 58 -7.46 6.66 -1.98
CA PRO A 58 -6.99 7.99 -2.33
C PRO A 58 -5.46 8.08 -2.28
N ILE A 59 -4.79 7.13 -2.94
CA ILE A 59 -3.33 7.07 -3.06
C ILE A 59 -2.96 6.54 -4.45
N GLY A 60 -1.93 7.11 -5.06
CA GLY A 60 -1.45 6.69 -6.36
C GLY A 60 0.05 6.87 -6.56
N TYR A 61 0.49 6.83 -7.82
CA TYR A 61 1.92 6.86 -8.11
C TYR A 61 2.59 8.21 -7.80
N ALA A 62 1.84 9.32 -7.75
CA ALA A 62 2.40 10.61 -7.31
C ALA A 62 2.66 10.66 -5.80
N ASP A 63 2.13 9.72 -5.04
CA ASP A 63 2.42 9.51 -3.62
C ASP A 63 3.63 8.60 -3.39
N GLY A 64 4.13 7.94 -4.44
CA GLY A 64 5.18 6.92 -4.35
C GLY A 64 4.65 5.48 -4.44
N TYR A 65 3.33 5.27 -4.55
CA TYR A 65 2.75 3.95 -4.81
C TYR A 65 2.77 3.66 -6.31
N LEU A 66 3.93 3.24 -6.81
CA LEU A 66 4.26 3.21 -8.23
C LEU A 66 3.30 2.35 -9.08
N ARG A 67 3.23 2.64 -10.38
CA ARG A 67 2.39 1.90 -11.34
C ARG A 67 2.67 0.39 -11.38
N ILE A 68 3.90 -0.01 -11.11
CA ILE A 68 4.32 -1.42 -11.05
C ILE A 68 3.66 -2.19 -9.90
N MET A 69 3.08 -1.49 -8.91
CA MET A 69 2.34 -2.11 -7.81
C MET A 69 1.00 -2.73 -8.26
N GLN A 70 0.59 -2.58 -9.52
CA GLN A 70 -0.54 -3.34 -10.07
C GLN A 70 -0.32 -4.87 -9.88
N GLY A 71 -1.36 -5.56 -9.41
CA GLY A 71 -1.32 -6.99 -9.08
C GLY A 71 -0.52 -7.31 -7.82
N SER A 72 -0.23 -6.33 -6.96
CA SER A 72 0.20 -6.57 -5.58
C SER A 72 -1.01 -6.79 -4.68
N PHE A 73 -0.78 -7.31 -3.47
CA PHE A 73 -1.82 -7.46 -2.45
C PHE A 73 -1.63 -6.42 -1.35
N VAL A 74 -2.74 -5.82 -0.92
CA VAL A 74 -2.83 -4.93 0.23
C VAL A 74 -3.71 -5.58 1.30
N ASN A 75 -3.54 -5.18 2.56
CA ASN A 75 -4.34 -5.72 3.66
C ASN A 75 -5.51 -4.77 3.99
N VAL A 76 -6.74 -5.22 3.75
CA VAL A 76 -7.98 -4.49 4.05
C VAL A 76 -8.70 -5.19 5.20
N ASN A 77 -8.67 -4.62 6.40
CA ASN A 77 -9.28 -5.23 7.60
C ASN A 77 -8.92 -6.72 7.82
N GLY A 78 -7.68 -7.12 7.55
CA GLY A 78 -7.19 -8.50 7.66
C GLY A 78 -7.30 -9.34 6.38
N HIS A 79 -7.95 -8.83 5.33
CA HIS A 79 -8.10 -9.54 4.06
C HIS A 79 -7.02 -9.13 3.07
N GLN A 80 -6.40 -10.11 2.42
CA GLN A 80 -5.46 -9.86 1.33
C GLN A 80 -6.24 -9.55 0.06
N CYS A 81 -6.13 -8.32 -0.42
CA CYS A 81 -6.94 -7.80 -1.51
C CYS A 81 -6.03 -7.31 -2.65
N GLU A 82 -6.34 -7.70 -3.87
CA GLU A 82 -5.49 -7.46 -5.03
C GLU A 82 -5.69 -6.04 -5.58
N VAL A 83 -4.58 -5.35 -5.89
CA VAL A 83 -4.60 -4.10 -6.65
C VAL A 83 -4.90 -4.40 -8.12
N ILE A 84 -6.07 -3.97 -8.60
CA ILE A 84 -6.55 -4.27 -9.96
C ILE A 84 -6.65 -3.00 -10.81
N GLY A 85 -6.56 -3.17 -12.12
CA GLY A 85 -6.44 -2.04 -13.04
C GLY A 85 -5.10 -1.30 -12.87
N ARG A 86 -4.89 -0.25 -13.64
CA ARG A 86 -3.69 0.58 -13.48
C ARG A 86 -3.79 1.43 -12.21
N VAL A 87 -2.70 1.53 -11.47
CA VAL A 87 -2.56 2.58 -10.44
C VAL A 87 -2.51 3.94 -11.14
N CYS A 88 -3.41 4.84 -10.73
CA CYS A 88 -3.53 6.21 -11.25
C CYS A 88 -2.61 7.16 -10.48
N MET A 89 -2.60 8.45 -10.85
CA MET A 89 -1.77 9.45 -10.19
C MET A 89 -2.10 9.57 -8.70
N ASP A 90 -3.40 9.56 -8.39
CA ASP A 90 -3.93 9.87 -7.05
C ASP A 90 -4.85 8.77 -6.49
N GLN A 91 -5.04 7.69 -7.24
CA GLN A 91 -6.03 6.67 -6.93
C GLN A 91 -5.53 5.26 -7.25
N THR A 92 -5.93 4.33 -6.40
CA THR A 92 -5.68 2.90 -6.55
C THR A 92 -6.99 2.14 -6.37
N ILE A 93 -7.24 1.16 -7.23
CA ILE A 93 -8.44 0.31 -7.18
C ILE A 93 -8.02 -1.06 -6.65
N VAL A 94 -8.81 -1.59 -5.72
CA VAL A 94 -8.54 -2.87 -5.07
C VAL A 94 -9.77 -3.77 -5.18
N LYS A 95 -9.59 -5.04 -5.55
CA LYS A 95 -10.63 -6.07 -5.48
C LYS A 95 -10.80 -6.52 -4.03
N VAL A 96 -11.99 -6.36 -3.47
CA VAL A 96 -12.26 -6.56 -2.04
C VAL A 96 -13.49 -7.44 -1.81
N PRO A 97 -13.62 -8.08 -0.64
CA PRO A 97 -14.83 -8.79 -0.29
C PRO A 97 -15.95 -7.81 0.10
N ASP A 98 -17.21 -8.26 0.02
CA ASP A 98 -18.40 -7.40 0.15
C ASP A 98 -18.55 -6.70 1.52
N GLN A 99 -17.87 -7.19 2.55
CA GLN A 99 -17.91 -6.60 3.89
C GLN A 99 -17.07 -5.31 3.99
N VAL A 100 -16.19 -5.05 3.01
CA VAL A 100 -15.39 -3.83 2.98
C VAL A 100 -16.27 -2.64 2.63
N LYS A 101 -16.08 -1.54 3.35
CA LYS A 101 -16.87 -0.30 3.23
C LYS A 101 -15.99 0.93 3.32
N ALA A 102 -16.56 2.08 2.95
CA ALA A 102 -15.91 3.37 3.13
C ALA A 102 -15.44 3.58 4.58
N GLY A 103 -14.25 4.15 4.75
CA GLY A 103 -13.59 4.36 6.03
C GLY A 103 -12.70 3.20 6.50
N ASP A 104 -12.86 1.99 5.96
CA ASP A 104 -12.00 0.86 6.33
C ASP A 104 -10.52 1.16 6.04
N SER A 105 -9.65 0.80 6.98
CA SER A 105 -8.21 1.03 6.87
C SER A 105 -7.55 -0.03 6.00
N VAL A 106 -6.64 0.43 5.15
CA VAL A 106 -5.86 -0.39 4.24
C VAL A 106 -4.38 -0.20 4.53
N ILE A 107 -3.67 -1.30 4.78
CA ILE A 107 -2.23 -1.33 4.94
C ILE A 107 -1.62 -1.68 3.57
N LEU A 108 -0.91 -0.71 2.97
CA LEU A 108 -0.19 -0.88 1.71
C LEU A 108 1.27 -1.27 1.95
N ILE A 109 1.87 -0.72 3.01
CA ILE A 109 3.17 -1.13 3.56
C ILE A 109 2.97 -1.34 5.06
N ASP A 110 3.40 -2.48 5.55
CA ASP A 110 3.28 -2.88 6.95
C ASP A 110 4.62 -2.78 7.68
N ASN A 111 4.56 -2.61 9.00
CA ASN A 111 5.72 -2.49 9.88
C ASN A 111 6.18 -3.85 10.43
N HIS A 112 5.84 -4.94 9.74
CA HIS A 112 6.31 -6.29 10.05
C HIS A 112 7.04 -6.86 8.84
N ARG A 113 8.26 -7.36 9.06
CA ARG A 113 9.11 -7.92 7.99
C ARG A 113 8.48 -9.15 7.33
N GLU A 114 7.86 -10.03 8.13
CA GLU A 114 7.22 -11.27 7.66
C GLU A 114 5.83 -11.02 7.03
N SER A 115 5.41 -9.76 6.92
CA SER A 115 4.14 -9.38 6.30
C SER A 115 4.22 -9.51 4.78
N PRO A 116 3.14 -9.95 4.11
CA PRO A 116 3.02 -9.82 2.65
C PRO A 116 2.98 -8.36 2.18
N GLN A 117 2.84 -7.40 3.10
CA GLN A 117 2.94 -5.96 2.86
C GLN A 117 4.28 -5.38 3.36
N SER A 118 5.31 -6.18 3.61
CA SER A 118 6.59 -5.63 4.07
C SER A 118 7.26 -4.75 3.01
N VAL A 119 8.16 -3.86 3.45
CA VAL A 119 8.93 -3.00 2.53
C VAL A 119 9.76 -3.85 1.56
N GLU A 120 10.27 -5.00 2.00
CA GLU A 120 11.02 -5.93 1.15
C GLU A 120 10.12 -6.56 0.06
N VAL A 121 8.89 -6.97 0.36
CA VAL A 121 7.94 -7.49 -0.66
C VAL A 121 7.55 -6.39 -1.65
N ALA A 122 7.34 -5.16 -1.18
CA ALA A 122 7.13 -4.02 -2.05
C ALA A 122 8.35 -3.74 -2.95
N ALA A 123 9.57 -3.88 -2.40
CA ALA A 123 10.81 -3.71 -3.15
C ALA A 123 10.98 -4.78 -4.22
N GLU A 124 10.68 -6.04 -3.92
CA GLU A 124 10.69 -7.14 -4.87
C GLU A 124 9.70 -6.88 -6.02
N LYS A 125 8.47 -6.46 -5.70
CA LYS A 125 7.46 -6.07 -6.70
C LYS A 125 7.91 -4.90 -7.58
N GLN A 126 8.68 -3.97 -7.01
CA GLN A 126 9.24 -2.81 -7.70
C GLN A 126 10.56 -3.10 -8.42
N HIS A 127 11.11 -4.32 -8.30
CA HIS A 127 12.44 -4.70 -8.79
C HIS A 127 13.57 -3.80 -8.27
N THR A 128 13.51 -3.49 -6.98
CA THR A 128 14.46 -2.60 -6.30
C THR A 128 14.76 -3.09 -4.88
N ILE A 129 15.35 -2.22 -4.07
CA ILE A 129 15.70 -2.45 -2.66
C ILE A 129 14.81 -1.60 -1.73
N ASN A 130 14.73 -2.02 -0.47
CA ASN A 130 13.92 -1.36 0.56
C ASN A 130 14.19 0.15 0.72
N TYR A 131 15.45 0.58 0.53
CA TYR A 131 15.81 2.00 0.54
C TYR A 131 15.04 2.83 -0.49
N GLU A 132 14.92 2.35 -1.73
CA GLU A 132 14.26 3.10 -2.81
C GLU A 132 12.75 3.19 -2.57
N VAL A 133 12.13 2.11 -2.08
CA VAL A 133 10.71 2.11 -1.69
C VAL A 133 10.42 3.23 -0.68
N LEU A 134 11.27 3.39 0.33
CA LEU A 134 11.11 4.43 1.35
C LEU A 134 11.36 5.84 0.78
N CYS A 135 12.35 5.99 -0.10
CA CYS A 135 12.65 7.27 -0.76
C CYS A 135 11.54 7.71 -1.74
N ASN A 136 10.84 6.76 -2.37
CA ASN A 136 9.75 7.03 -3.30
C ASN A 136 8.53 7.67 -2.63
N LEU A 137 8.35 7.50 -1.31
CA LEU A 137 7.22 8.07 -0.57
C LEU A 137 7.26 9.60 -0.65
N SER A 138 6.38 10.18 -1.47
CA SER A 138 6.49 11.57 -1.88
C SER A 138 6.06 12.55 -0.79
N ARG A 139 6.36 13.84 -0.97
CA ARG A 139 6.00 14.91 -0.03
C ARG A 139 4.49 15.06 0.22
N ARG A 140 3.64 14.50 -0.65
CA ARG A 140 2.17 14.62 -0.53
C ARG A 140 1.59 13.80 0.61
N LEU A 141 2.27 12.72 0.98
CA LEU A 141 1.90 11.89 2.13
C LEU A 141 2.21 12.64 3.44
N PRO A 142 1.22 12.93 4.29
CA PRO A 142 1.48 13.41 5.64
C PRO A 142 2.28 12.38 6.43
N ARG A 143 3.27 12.83 7.19
CA ARG A 143 3.98 11.97 8.14
C ARG A 143 3.33 12.11 9.50
N ILE A 144 2.81 11.00 10.01
CA ILE A 144 2.22 10.89 11.33
C ILE A 144 3.24 10.17 12.21
N TYR A 145 3.81 10.90 13.16
CA TYR A 145 4.78 10.39 14.12
C TYR A 145 4.07 9.94 15.39
N HIS A 146 4.50 8.81 15.93
CA HIS A 146 3.98 8.20 17.15
C HIS A 146 5.11 8.10 18.18
N ASP A 147 4.90 8.66 19.37
CA ASP A 147 5.81 8.56 20.51
C ASP A 147 5.01 8.23 21.79
N GLY A 148 4.92 6.94 22.11
CA GLY A 148 3.95 6.45 23.09
C GLY A 148 2.52 6.80 22.66
N ASP A 149 1.77 7.46 23.54
CA ASP A 149 0.42 7.96 23.26
C ASP A 149 0.41 9.28 22.47
N GLN A 150 1.57 9.92 22.29
CA GLN A 150 1.66 11.19 21.58
C GLN A 150 1.63 10.98 20.06
N ARG A 151 0.92 11.87 19.37
CA ARG A 151 0.81 11.89 17.92
C ARG A 151 1.13 13.28 17.37
N PHE A 152 2.05 13.35 16.42
CA PHE A 152 2.43 14.59 15.73
C PHE A 152 2.29 14.43 14.22
N VAL A 153 1.82 15.46 13.52
CA VAL A 153 1.57 15.41 12.07
C VAL A 153 2.38 16.48 11.35
N THR A 154 3.12 16.04 10.34
CA THR A 154 3.76 16.91 9.35
C THR A 154 3.08 16.74 8.00
N ASN A 155 2.57 17.83 7.44
CA ASN A 155 2.07 17.87 6.07
C ASN A 155 2.79 18.95 5.27
N GLU A 156 3.64 18.55 4.32
CA GLU A 156 4.50 19.44 3.54
C GLU A 156 3.72 20.36 2.58
N LEU A 157 2.43 20.10 2.34
CA LEU A 157 1.58 20.95 1.52
C LEU A 157 0.98 22.12 2.32
N LEU A 158 1.06 22.05 3.65
CA LEU A 158 0.48 23.03 4.58
C LEU A 158 1.55 23.72 5.44
N LYS A 159 2.84 23.41 5.24
CA LYS A 159 3.95 24.17 5.80
C LYS A 159 4.18 25.44 4.98
#